data_AF-A0A7Z9GWN0-F1
#
_entry.id   AF-A0A7Z9GWN0-F1
#
_cell.length_a   1.000
_cell.length_b   1.000
_cell.length_c   1.000
_cell.angle_alpha   90.00
_cell.angle_beta   90.00
_cell.angle_gamma   90.00
#
_symmetry.space_group_name_H-M   'P 1'
#
loop_
_entity.id
_entity.type
_entity.pdbx_description
1 polymer ?
#
loop_
_entity_poly.entity_id
_entity_poly.type
_entity_poly.pdbx_seq_one_letter_code
_entity_poly.pdbx_strand_id
1 'polypeptide(L)'
;MVTVGSEMSGGTIEVTGNASDWVGAEMRGGMIHVAGRAGHLIASAYRGSAQGMTGGTVRIDGDVGNEIGHSMRRGLLVVGGNCGDLAGFNMLAGTICLFGESGIRHGAGMRRGTLAFMGAERPELLPSFRYACRYQPDMLRLLLRRLSRLGMDIPKAFADSEFDLFHGDLIEGGRGEVLMRVDI
;
A
#
# COMPACT_ATOMS: atom_id res chain seq x y z
N MET A 1 -6.40 3.96 23.03
CA MET A 1 -6.72 2.88 22.06
C MET A 1 -5.42 2.15 21.79
N VAL A 2 -5.31 0.85 22.06
CA VAL A 2 -4.11 0.06 21.77
C VAL A 2 -4.39 -0.73 20.50
N THR A 3 -3.65 -0.46 19.43
CA THR A 3 -3.84 -1.08 18.12
C THR A 3 -2.67 -2.03 17.85
N VAL A 4 -2.90 -3.04 17.02
CA VAL A 4 -1.90 -4.09 16.76
C VAL A 4 -0.65 -3.46 16.16
N GLY A 5 0.49 -3.62 16.85
CA GLY A 5 1.79 -3.16 16.37
C GLY A 5 1.94 -1.64 16.20
N SER A 6 1.15 -0.84 16.92
CA SER A 6 1.37 0.61 17.00
C SER A 6 2.81 0.90 17.42
N GLU A 7 3.47 1.79 16.69
CA GLU A 7 4.85 2.23 16.94
C GLU A 7 5.89 1.09 17.01
N MET A 8 5.56 -0.10 16.53
CA MET A 8 6.45 -1.28 16.56
C MET A 8 7.78 -0.94 15.87
N SER A 9 8.89 -1.25 16.54
CA SER A 9 10.24 -0.96 16.05
C SER A 9 10.98 -2.19 15.49
N GLY A 10 10.50 -3.40 15.78
CA GLY A 10 11.10 -4.66 15.34
C GLY A 10 10.32 -5.87 15.82
N GLY A 11 10.73 -7.06 15.35
CA GLY A 11 10.05 -8.34 15.64
C GLY A 11 8.98 -8.71 14.61
N THR A 12 8.16 -9.70 14.94
CA THR A 12 7.05 -10.18 14.11
C THR A 12 5.79 -10.32 14.95
N ILE A 13 4.65 -9.84 14.42
CA ILE A 13 3.31 -10.08 14.97
C ILE A 13 2.51 -10.83 13.93
N GLU A 14 1.92 -11.96 14.32
CA GLU A 14 0.99 -12.74 13.51
C GLU A 14 -0.40 -12.70 14.14
N VAL A 15 -1.40 -12.30 13.37
CA VAL A 15 -2.82 -12.29 13.75
C VAL A 15 -3.54 -13.29 12.87
N THR A 16 -3.96 -14.42 13.43
CA THR A 16 -4.66 -15.48 12.68
C THR A 16 -6.11 -15.14 12.35
N GLY A 17 -6.69 -14.15 13.02
CA GLY A 17 -8.05 -13.66 12.79
C GLY A 17 -8.08 -12.28 12.13
N ASN A 18 -9.11 -11.51 12.47
CA ASN A 18 -9.29 -10.15 12.01
C ASN A 18 -8.64 -9.15 12.97
N ALA A 19 -8.27 -7.98 12.45
CA ALA A 19 -7.85 -6.83 13.24
C ALA A 19 -8.81 -5.65 13.04
N SER A 20 -8.81 -4.71 13.98
CA SER A 20 -9.57 -3.47 13.87
C SER A 20 -8.78 -2.43 13.06
N ASP A 21 -9.14 -1.16 13.23
CA ASP A 21 -8.46 -0.02 12.64
C ASP A 21 -7.00 0.11 13.13
N TRP A 22 -6.20 0.92 12.42
CA TRP A 22 -4.90 1.42 12.87
C TRP A 22 -3.84 0.34 13.12
N VAL A 23 -3.93 -0.82 12.46
CA VAL A 23 -2.86 -1.83 12.50
C VAL A 23 -1.57 -1.21 11.95
N GLY A 24 -0.48 -1.32 12.71
CA GLY A 24 0.82 -0.77 12.33
C GLY A 24 0.87 0.76 12.28
N ALA A 25 -0.05 1.46 12.96
CA ALA A 25 -0.01 2.91 13.09
C ALA A 25 1.37 3.36 13.59
N GLU A 26 1.99 4.30 12.87
CA GLU A 26 3.32 4.84 13.19
C GLU A 26 4.44 3.79 13.36
N MET A 27 4.27 2.59 12.79
CA MET A 27 5.28 1.52 12.82
C MET A 27 6.62 1.98 12.23
N ARG A 28 7.71 1.64 12.92
CA ARG A 28 9.10 2.02 12.58
C ARG A 28 9.91 0.85 12.04
N GLY A 29 9.54 -0.39 12.38
CA GLY A 29 10.24 -1.60 11.93
C GLY A 29 9.53 -2.89 12.35
N GLY A 30 9.97 -4.03 11.82
CA GLY A 30 9.38 -5.35 12.06
C GLY A 30 8.41 -5.79 10.96
N MET A 31 7.64 -6.84 11.26
CA MET A 31 6.63 -7.42 10.37
C MET A 31 5.31 -7.60 11.12
N ILE A 32 4.20 -7.20 10.51
CA ILE A 32 2.85 -7.53 10.98
C ILE A 32 2.14 -8.29 9.85
N HIS A 33 1.62 -9.47 10.16
CA HIS A 33 0.78 -10.24 9.26
C HIS A 33 -0.58 -10.49 9.89
N VAL A 34 -1.65 -10.11 9.18
CA VAL A 34 -3.04 -10.39 9.53
C VAL A 34 -3.62 -11.33 8.48
N ALA A 35 -4.00 -12.55 8.87
CA ALA A 35 -4.56 -13.56 7.97
C ALA A 35 -6.03 -13.28 7.60
N GLY A 36 -6.74 -12.50 8.42
CA GLY A 36 -8.09 -12.03 8.12
C GLY A 36 -8.13 -10.64 7.50
N ARG A 37 -9.24 -9.94 7.74
CA ARG A 37 -9.44 -8.52 7.37
C ARG A 37 -8.92 -7.56 8.43
N ALA A 38 -8.69 -6.32 8.04
CA ALA A 38 -8.39 -5.22 8.96
C ALA A 38 -9.32 -4.02 8.73
N GLY A 39 -9.37 -3.11 9.69
CA GLY A 39 -10.23 -1.92 9.62
C GLY A 39 -9.64 -0.81 8.75
N HIS A 40 -9.93 0.43 9.13
CA HIS A 40 -9.47 1.65 8.49
C HIS A 40 -8.06 2.03 8.96
N LEU A 41 -7.40 2.94 8.23
CA LEU A 41 -6.19 3.66 8.68
C LEU A 41 -5.01 2.73 9.02
N ILE A 42 -4.89 1.63 8.29
CA ILE A 42 -3.76 0.68 8.40
C ILE A 42 -2.46 1.38 7.99
N ALA A 43 -1.38 1.21 8.77
CA ALA A 43 -0.08 1.85 8.56
C ALA A 43 -0.11 3.40 8.50
N SER A 44 -1.13 4.02 9.09
CA SER A 44 -1.38 5.46 9.01
C SER A 44 -0.80 6.26 10.19
N ALA A 45 -0.80 7.59 10.05
CA ALA A 45 -0.47 8.55 11.10
C ALA A 45 -1.65 8.81 12.02
N TYR A 46 -1.45 8.84 13.33
CA TYR A 46 -2.52 9.24 14.24
C TYR A 46 -3.03 10.65 13.93
N ARG A 47 -4.23 10.97 14.42
CA ARG A 47 -4.81 12.31 14.21
C ARG A 47 -3.90 13.37 14.85
N GLY A 48 -3.45 14.33 14.03
CA GLY A 48 -2.51 15.36 14.45
C GLY A 48 -1.02 15.00 14.24
N SER A 49 -0.70 13.73 13.97
CA SER A 49 0.67 13.31 13.68
C SER A 49 1.07 13.68 12.25
N ALA A 50 2.34 14.07 12.08
CA ALA A 50 2.88 14.44 10.77
C ALA A 50 3.28 13.22 9.91
N GLN A 51 3.45 12.04 10.51
CA GLN A 51 3.96 10.85 9.83
C GLN A 51 3.25 9.60 10.34
N GLY A 52 2.92 8.69 9.41
CA GLY A 52 2.39 7.36 9.70
C GLY A 52 3.51 6.36 9.83
N MET A 53 3.37 5.20 9.17
CA MET A 53 4.43 4.21 9.13
C MET A 53 5.73 4.79 8.53
N THR A 54 6.84 4.58 9.25
CA THR A 54 8.20 5.03 8.90
C THR A 54 9.19 3.87 8.70
N GLY A 55 8.71 2.63 8.76
CA GLY A 55 9.47 1.44 8.38
C GLY A 55 8.74 0.15 8.76
N GLY A 56 9.29 -0.98 8.34
CA GLY A 56 8.68 -2.30 8.56
C GLY A 56 7.86 -2.79 7.37
N THR A 57 7.07 -3.84 7.60
CA THR A 57 6.14 -4.40 6.62
C THR A 57 4.83 -4.79 7.29
N VAL A 58 3.71 -4.40 6.68
CA VAL A 58 2.36 -4.79 7.09
C VAL A 58 1.73 -5.56 5.94
N ARG A 59 1.24 -6.76 6.21
CA ARG A 59 0.53 -7.62 5.26
C ARG A 59 -0.84 -7.97 5.83
N ILE A 60 -1.88 -7.69 5.07
CA ILE A 60 -3.27 -8.08 5.36
C ILE A 60 -3.72 -9.00 4.22
N ASP A 61 -4.16 -10.21 4.52
CA ASP A 61 -4.60 -11.16 3.48
C ASP A 61 -6.02 -10.87 3.00
N GLY A 62 -6.90 -10.42 3.89
CA GLY A 62 -8.27 -10.06 3.56
C GLY A 62 -8.45 -8.58 3.20
N ASP A 63 -9.70 -8.13 3.32
CA ASP A 63 -10.10 -6.76 3.01
C ASP A 63 -9.60 -5.76 4.06
N VAL A 64 -9.45 -4.51 3.63
CA VAL A 64 -9.15 -3.36 4.48
C VAL A 64 -10.13 -2.22 4.23
N GLY A 65 -10.27 -1.35 5.23
CA GLY A 65 -11.08 -0.15 5.14
C GLY A 65 -10.42 0.98 4.34
N ASN A 66 -10.76 2.20 4.76
CA ASN A 66 -10.40 3.46 4.10
C ASN A 66 -9.09 4.05 4.65
N GLU A 67 -8.49 4.97 3.89
CA GLU A 67 -7.35 5.81 4.30
C GLU A 67 -6.13 5.01 4.79
N ILE A 68 -5.89 3.84 4.21
CA ILE A 68 -4.68 3.07 4.50
C ILE A 68 -3.43 3.83 4.04
N GLY A 69 -2.34 3.73 4.80
CA GLY A 69 -1.08 4.39 4.51
C GLY A 69 -1.17 5.93 4.55
N HIS A 70 -2.12 6.49 5.29
CA HIS A 70 -2.26 7.94 5.43
C HIS A 70 -0.98 8.51 6.06
N SER A 71 -0.31 9.41 5.33
CA SER A 71 0.97 10.02 5.70
C SER A 71 2.09 9.00 5.93
N MET A 72 1.97 7.80 5.33
CA MET A 72 3.05 6.82 5.29
C MET A 72 4.30 7.44 4.68
N ARG A 73 5.44 7.25 5.33
CA ARG A 73 6.72 7.86 4.92
C ARG A 73 7.73 6.83 4.41
N ARG A 74 7.64 5.60 4.87
CA ARG A 74 8.49 4.46 4.47
C ARG A 74 7.77 3.16 4.82
N GLY A 75 8.33 2.05 4.37
CA GLY A 75 7.81 0.70 4.65
C GLY A 75 7.05 0.14 3.46
N LEU A 76 6.49 -1.04 3.68
CA LEU A 76 5.71 -1.79 2.69
C LEU A 76 4.37 -2.17 3.31
N LEU A 77 3.27 -1.76 2.69
CA LEU A 77 1.92 -2.22 3.01
C LEU A 77 1.39 -3.08 1.86
N VAL A 78 0.84 -4.23 2.19
CA VAL A 78 0.35 -5.22 1.22
C VAL A 78 -1.04 -5.68 1.62
N VAL A 79 -1.98 -5.59 0.69
CA VAL A 79 -3.38 -5.99 0.89
C VAL A 79 -3.74 -7.02 -0.16
N GLY A 80 -4.05 -8.24 0.29
CA GLY A 80 -4.46 -9.35 -0.55
C GLY A 80 -5.91 -9.23 -1.03
N GLY A 81 -6.80 -8.69 -0.19
CA GLY A 81 -8.21 -8.46 -0.52
C GLY A 81 -8.49 -7.07 -1.07
N ASN A 82 -9.73 -6.62 -0.87
CA ASN A 82 -10.21 -5.32 -1.35
C ASN A 82 -9.79 -4.18 -0.42
N CYS A 83 -9.68 -2.98 -0.97
CA CYS A 83 -9.37 -1.76 -0.23
C CYS A 83 -10.52 -0.74 -0.37
N GLY A 84 -10.82 -0.03 0.72
CA GLY A 84 -11.71 1.13 0.66
C GLY A 84 -11.07 2.34 -0.02
N ASP A 85 -11.64 3.51 0.21
CA ASP A 85 -11.23 4.77 -0.41
C ASP A 85 -9.88 5.29 0.10
N LEU A 86 -9.27 6.20 -0.66
CA LEU A 86 -8.19 7.09 -0.19
C LEU A 86 -6.90 6.36 0.28
N ALA A 87 -6.60 5.18 -0.26
CA ALA A 87 -5.28 4.57 -0.06
C ALA A 87 -4.15 5.55 -0.43
N GLY A 88 -3.18 5.73 0.47
CA GLY A 88 -2.05 6.65 0.28
C GLY A 88 -2.41 8.13 0.41
N PHE A 89 -3.48 8.49 1.12
CA PHE A 89 -3.82 9.89 1.41
C PHE A 89 -2.66 10.63 2.09
N ASN A 90 -2.25 11.78 1.55
CA ASN A 90 -1.09 12.54 2.02
C ASN A 90 0.22 11.73 2.14
N MET A 91 0.37 10.64 1.39
CA MET A 91 1.54 9.75 1.47
C MET A 91 2.84 10.52 1.20
N LEU A 92 3.80 10.39 2.11
CA LEU A 92 5.09 11.10 2.06
C LEU A 92 6.16 10.31 1.28
N ALA A 93 6.10 8.97 1.36
CA ALA A 93 6.87 7.97 0.60
C ALA A 93 6.51 6.55 1.11
N GLY A 94 7.11 5.51 0.52
CA GLY A 94 6.84 4.11 0.85
C GLY A 94 6.19 3.37 -0.32
N THR A 95 5.73 2.14 -0.08
CA THR A 95 5.10 1.31 -1.10
C THR A 95 3.82 0.67 -0.55
N ILE A 96 2.73 0.78 -1.30
CA ILE A 96 1.46 0.10 -1.03
C ILE A 96 1.13 -0.77 -2.24
N CYS A 97 0.84 -2.05 -2.01
CA CYS A 97 0.39 -2.99 -3.06
C CYS A 97 -1.02 -3.49 -2.76
N LEU A 98 -1.92 -3.34 -3.72
CA LEU A 98 -3.32 -3.74 -3.64
C LEU A 98 -3.60 -4.82 -4.67
N PHE A 99 -4.06 -5.99 -4.23
CA PHE A 99 -4.31 -7.14 -5.11
C PHE A 99 -5.79 -7.34 -5.45
N GLY A 100 -6.71 -6.86 -4.61
CA GLY A 100 -8.16 -6.83 -4.90
C GLY A 100 -8.62 -5.52 -5.54
N GLU A 101 -9.94 -5.32 -5.52
CA GLU A 101 -10.60 -4.09 -5.96
C GLU A 101 -10.37 -2.95 -4.97
N SER A 102 -10.53 -1.73 -5.44
CA SER A 102 -10.29 -0.53 -4.65
C SER A 102 -11.38 0.53 -4.82
N GLY A 103 -11.51 1.39 -3.81
CA GLY A 103 -12.40 2.53 -3.86
C GLY A 103 -11.91 3.66 -4.77
N ILE A 104 -12.08 4.91 -4.33
CA ILE A 104 -11.74 6.09 -5.14
C ILE A 104 -10.71 7.00 -4.47
N ARG A 105 -10.17 7.93 -5.29
CA ARG A 105 -9.31 9.06 -4.86
C ARG A 105 -7.99 8.63 -4.21
N HIS A 106 -7.45 7.50 -4.64
CA HIS A 106 -6.15 7.03 -4.19
C HIS A 106 -5.04 8.04 -4.48
N GLY A 107 -4.09 8.15 -3.55
CA GLY A 107 -2.94 9.03 -3.68
C GLY A 107 -3.25 10.53 -3.62
N ALA A 108 -4.45 10.95 -3.20
CA ALA A 108 -4.74 12.38 -3.02
C ALA A 108 -3.73 13.02 -2.06
N GLY A 109 -3.05 14.07 -2.52
CA GLY A 109 -1.99 14.73 -1.74
C GLY A 109 -0.70 13.92 -1.57
N MET A 110 -0.48 12.84 -2.34
CA MET A 110 0.77 12.08 -2.24
C MET A 110 1.96 12.88 -2.78
N ARG A 111 3.06 12.89 -2.04
CA ARG A 111 4.30 13.61 -2.40
C ARG A 111 5.30 12.75 -3.16
N ARG A 112 5.44 11.49 -2.75
CA ARG A 112 6.35 10.45 -3.28
C ARG A 112 5.80 9.07 -2.89
N GLY A 113 6.47 8.02 -3.36
CA GLY A 113 6.15 6.63 -3.05
C GLY A 113 5.37 5.99 -4.18
N THR A 114 5.11 4.69 -4.03
CA THR A 114 4.50 3.87 -5.07
C THR A 114 3.19 3.26 -4.57
N LEU A 115 2.10 3.53 -5.29
CA LEU A 115 0.83 2.82 -5.16
C LEU A 115 0.72 1.84 -6.33
N ALA A 116 0.80 0.54 -6.06
CA ALA A 116 0.73 -0.50 -7.09
C ALA A 116 -0.62 -1.24 -7.02
N PHE A 117 -1.45 -1.04 -8.04
CA PHE A 117 -2.67 -1.79 -8.28
C PHE A 117 -2.33 -3.03 -9.08
N MET A 118 -2.30 -4.16 -8.37
CA MET A 118 -1.88 -5.47 -8.84
C MET A 118 -3.07 -6.34 -9.27
N GLY A 119 -4.30 -5.96 -8.93
CA GLY A 119 -5.53 -6.64 -9.34
C GLY A 119 -5.82 -6.52 -10.85
N ALA A 120 -6.99 -7.00 -11.27
CA ALA A 120 -7.52 -6.79 -12.63
C ALA A 120 -8.29 -5.46 -12.75
N GLU A 121 -8.85 -4.99 -11.64
CA GLU A 121 -9.56 -3.71 -11.56
C GLU A 121 -8.60 -2.53 -11.66
N ARG A 122 -9.02 -1.48 -12.37
CA ARG A 122 -8.23 -0.30 -12.67
C ARG A 122 -8.97 0.94 -12.19
N PRO A 123 -8.67 1.45 -10.98
CA PRO A 123 -9.44 2.53 -10.41
C PRO A 123 -9.22 3.83 -11.18
N GLU A 124 -10.24 4.67 -11.19
CA GLU A 124 -10.13 6.02 -11.77
C GLU A 124 -9.18 6.87 -10.92
N LEU A 125 -8.18 7.47 -11.57
CA LEU A 125 -7.24 8.37 -10.91
C LEU A 125 -7.77 9.79 -10.84
N LEU A 126 -7.28 10.52 -9.84
CA LEU A 126 -7.53 11.95 -9.74
C LEU A 126 -7.00 12.68 -10.99
N PRO A 127 -7.67 13.77 -11.43
CA PRO A 127 -7.25 14.53 -12.61
C PRO A 127 -5.83 15.12 -12.54
N SER A 128 -5.23 15.15 -11.36
CA SER A 128 -3.87 15.60 -11.10
C SER A 128 -2.81 14.49 -11.27
N PHE A 129 -3.19 13.28 -11.66
CA PHE A 129 -2.27 12.25 -12.14
C PHE A 129 -2.16 12.30 -13.66
N ARG A 130 -0.95 12.01 -14.17
CA ARG A 130 -0.66 11.97 -15.60
C ARG A 130 0.02 10.68 -15.97
N TYR A 131 -0.46 10.06 -17.04
CA TYR A 131 0.19 8.92 -17.64
C TYR A 131 1.61 9.28 -18.07
N ALA A 132 2.55 8.40 -17.77
CA ALA A 132 3.96 8.53 -18.13
C ALA A 132 4.31 7.56 -19.26
N CYS A 133 4.19 6.26 -19.01
CA CYS A 133 4.52 5.21 -19.97
C CYS A 133 3.93 3.86 -19.57
N ARG A 134 4.02 2.89 -20.49
CA ARG A 134 3.86 1.48 -20.22
C ARG A 134 5.23 0.82 -20.23
N TYR A 135 5.54 0.04 -19.22
CA TYR A 135 6.82 -0.65 -19.09
C TYR A 135 6.74 -1.84 -18.13
N GLN A 136 7.81 -2.63 -18.06
CA GLN A 136 7.99 -3.67 -17.05
C GLN A 136 8.95 -3.14 -15.97
N PRO A 137 8.49 -2.78 -14.76
CA PRO A 137 9.35 -2.23 -13.72
C PRO A 137 10.26 -3.31 -13.10
N ASP A 138 11.58 -3.20 -13.27
CA ASP A 138 12.55 -4.14 -12.67
C ASP A 138 12.46 -4.20 -11.14
N MET A 139 12.18 -3.06 -10.50
CA MET A 139 11.94 -2.98 -9.05
C MET A 139 10.80 -3.90 -8.62
N LEU A 140 9.76 -4.05 -9.45
CA LEU A 140 8.63 -4.88 -9.11
C LEU A 140 9.01 -6.36 -9.05
N ARG A 141 9.92 -6.83 -9.91
CA ARG A 141 10.44 -8.21 -9.83
C ARG A 141 11.10 -8.50 -8.48
N LEU A 142 11.83 -7.52 -7.92
CA LEU A 142 12.42 -7.63 -6.58
C LEU A 142 11.36 -7.60 -5.48
N LEU A 143 10.35 -6.72 -5.64
CA LEU A 143 9.23 -6.63 -4.70
C LEU A 143 8.44 -7.95 -4.66
N LEU A 144 8.05 -8.49 -5.80
CA LEU A 144 7.32 -9.76 -5.91
C LEU A 144 8.08 -10.91 -5.26
N ARG A 145 9.40 -11.02 -5.47
CA ARG A 145 10.25 -12.02 -4.78
C ARG A 145 10.22 -11.83 -3.26
N ARG A 146 10.25 -10.59 -2.79
CA ARG A 146 10.13 -10.28 -1.35
C ARG A 146 8.76 -10.69 -0.83
N LEU A 147 7.69 -10.40 -1.57
CA LEU A 147 6.33 -10.76 -1.19
C LEU A 147 6.12 -12.29 -1.12
N SER A 148 6.68 -13.06 -2.07
CA SER A 148 6.67 -14.53 -1.99
C SER A 148 7.40 -15.05 -0.76
N ARG A 149 8.52 -14.43 -0.36
CA ARG A 149 9.24 -14.78 0.89
C ARG A 149 8.46 -14.42 2.16
N LEU A 150 7.58 -13.43 2.07
CA LEU A 150 6.64 -13.09 3.14
C LEU A 150 5.43 -14.05 3.18
N GLY A 151 5.40 -15.06 2.29
CA GLY A 151 4.37 -16.09 2.24
C GLY A 151 3.13 -15.71 1.44
N MET A 152 3.18 -14.67 0.59
CA MET A 152 2.07 -14.38 -0.31
C MET A 152 2.12 -15.31 -1.51
N ASP A 153 0.96 -15.89 -1.84
CA ASP A 153 0.80 -16.63 -3.08
C ASP A 153 0.58 -15.65 -4.23
N ILE A 154 1.67 -15.30 -4.92
CA ILE A 154 1.62 -14.40 -6.06
C ILE A 154 1.85 -15.22 -7.33
N PRO A 155 0.95 -15.13 -8.32
CA PRO A 155 1.14 -15.80 -9.60
C PRO A 155 2.48 -15.39 -10.22
N LYS A 156 3.28 -16.38 -10.64
CA LYS A 156 4.59 -16.14 -11.27
C LYS A 156 4.50 -15.22 -12.50
N ALA A 157 3.37 -15.26 -13.20
CA ALA A 157 3.06 -14.41 -14.34
C ALA A 157 3.15 -12.90 -14.02
N PHE A 158 2.97 -12.49 -12.76
CA PHE A 158 3.08 -11.09 -12.35
C PHE A 158 4.50 -10.53 -12.55
N ALA A 159 5.52 -11.40 -12.57
CA ALA A 159 6.89 -10.97 -12.80
C ALA A 159 7.13 -10.42 -14.20
N ASP A 160 6.31 -10.84 -15.17
CA ASP A 160 6.41 -10.43 -16.57
C ASP A 160 5.25 -9.53 -17.01
N SER A 161 4.41 -9.08 -16.07
CA SER A 161 3.35 -8.12 -16.37
C SER A 161 3.91 -6.75 -16.72
N GLU A 162 3.27 -6.09 -17.70
CA GLU A 162 3.46 -4.68 -17.96
C GLU A 162 2.62 -3.83 -17.00
N PHE A 163 3.06 -2.60 -16.78
CA PHE A 163 2.38 -1.63 -15.94
C PHE A 163 2.26 -0.30 -16.67
N ASP A 164 1.06 0.28 -16.61
CA ASP A 164 0.86 1.69 -16.91
C ASP A 164 1.30 2.50 -15.69
N LEU A 165 2.29 3.38 -15.88
CA LEU A 165 2.80 4.30 -14.87
C LEU A 165 2.12 5.65 -14.98
N PHE A 166 1.71 6.19 -13.84
CA PHE A 166 1.23 7.55 -13.70
C PHE A 166 2.03 8.29 -12.64
N HIS A 167 2.32 9.57 -12.91
CA HIS A 167 2.94 10.46 -11.96
C HIS A 167 1.91 11.41 -11.34
N GLY A 168 2.00 11.57 -10.03
CA GLY A 168 1.15 12.44 -9.23
C GLY A 168 1.56 12.41 -7.75
N ASP A 169 0.88 13.12 -6.85
CA ASP A 169 -0.12 14.12 -7.16
C ASP A 169 0.56 15.39 -7.69
N LEU A 170 0.17 15.90 -8.85
CA LEU A 170 0.80 17.10 -9.44
C LEU A 170 0.63 18.35 -8.59
N ILE A 171 -0.37 18.41 -7.71
CA ILE A 171 -0.53 19.54 -6.78
C ILE A 171 0.55 19.54 -5.69
N GLU A 172 1.20 18.38 -5.44
CA GLU A 172 2.30 18.19 -4.48
C GLU A 172 3.67 17.96 -5.18
N GLY A 173 3.74 18.26 -6.47
CA GLY A 173 4.98 18.21 -7.27
C GLY A 173 5.22 16.92 -8.04
N GLY A 174 4.27 15.97 -8.08
CA GLY A 174 4.22 14.91 -9.09
C GLY A 174 5.31 13.83 -9.02
N ARG A 175 5.90 13.58 -7.83
CA ARG A 175 6.97 12.57 -7.66
C ARG A 175 6.47 11.24 -7.07
N GLY A 176 5.18 11.12 -6.81
CA GLY A 176 4.54 9.84 -6.53
C GLY A 176 4.30 9.06 -7.82
N GLU A 177 4.21 7.75 -7.66
CA GLU A 177 4.02 6.80 -8.75
C GLU A 177 2.79 5.96 -8.46
N VAL A 178 1.90 5.89 -9.44
CA VAL A 178 0.85 4.87 -9.48
C VAL A 178 1.17 3.90 -10.59
N LEU A 179 1.25 2.61 -10.25
CA LEU A 179 1.43 1.53 -11.18
C LEU A 179 0.12 0.75 -11.30
N MET A 180 -0.41 0.62 -12.52
CA MET A 180 -1.57 -0.22 -12.80
C MET A 180 -1.14 -1.40 -13.65
N ARG A 181 -1.36 -2.62 -13.16
CA ARG A 181 -1.07 -3.83 -13.93
C ARG A 181 -1.91 -3.85 -15.22
N VAL A 182 -1.27 -4.25 -16.31
CA VAL A 182 -1.91 -4.49 -17.60
C VAL A 182 -2.11 -5.99 -17.72
N ASP A 183 -3.36 -6.42 -17.87
CA ASP A 183 -3.65 -7.81 -18.24
C ASP A 183 -3.24 -8.03 -19.70
N ILE A 184 -2.56 -9.16 -19.95
CA ILE A 184 -2.22 -9.66 -21.30
C ILE A 184 -3.33 -10.62 -21.74
#